data_AF-A0A9K3NEH9-F1
#
_entry.id   AF-A0A9K3NEH9-F1
#
_cell.length_a   1.000
_cell.length_b   1.000
_cell.length_c   1.000
_cell.angle_alpha   90.00
_cell.angle_beta   90.00
_cell.angle_gamma   90.00
#
_symmetry.space_group_name_H-M   'P 1'
#
loop_
_entity.id
_entity.type
_entity.pdbx_description
1 polymer ?
#
loop_
_entity_poly.entity_id
_entity_poly.type
_entity_poly.pdbx_seq_one_letter_code
_entity_poly.pdbx_strand_id
1 'polypeptide(L)'
;MFASEQWMTSKRDEERKGARANDIVFTPTFWNNVPFTLKIMGPLVRVLRIVDNEKKPAMGYVYEGMERAKTAIAAALGGEDNEDYIVVSGIIDKRWNCQLHHPLHAAGYYLNPEFYCYNVDIESDKEVSLGLHECIDKLERNKDTQDKINVELIHWVNQSGFFSLETAKRQHAEWWKLYGKGTPNLQQLAIRVLSLTCSSSGCERNWSTFEHIHSKKRNRLEHKKLHDLVYVKYNNMLKNRLDVDAAYDPISLTDIDDSNEWLVGKMGEDRVFTDDGDLVWDVVGEASGAGERIHNTRSSQPAALQPSASRASVSRPSASRRSTSRPSSSRRLVDEDSEEEQEEEQVNAAAGKGKAIAFWKYYSMYGHVEKLAEEIKKGGASVDGVEAKLWQVPKTLHEDVLGKMSAPPKSDVPVITPNELSEADGFIFGFPTRFGMMSAQFKAFFDSTGGLWRTQQLAGKPAGIFYSTGSQGGGQETTALTAITQLVHHGMIFLPIGYTFGAGMFEMEKVKGGSPYGAGTYAADGSRQPSELELEQAFHQGKHIAPVAKKLKGVA
;
A
#
# COMPACT_ATOMS: atom_id res chain seq x y z
N MET A 1 17.97 -23.70 4.06
CA MET A 1 17.09 -23.02 5.04
C MET A 1 16.25 -24.02 5.81
N PHE A 2 15.20 -24.62 5.24
CA PHE A 2 14.29 -25.53 5.98
C PHE A 2 14.94 -26.80 6.57
N ALA A 3 16.10 -27.21 6.03
CA ALA A 3 16.89 -28.35 6.53
C ALA A 3 17.92 -28.00 7.63
N SER A 4 18.04 -26.74 8.08
CA SER A 4 19.04 -26.36 9.08
C SER A 4 18.54 -26.56 10.51
N GLU A 5 19.44 -26.87 11.44
CA GLU A 5 19.14 -26.99 12.87
C GLU A 5 18.47 -25.71 13.40
N GLN A 6 18.94 -24.53 12.98
CA GLN A 6 18.35 -23.24 13.33
C GLN A 6 16.88 -23.08 12.90
N TRP A 7 16.43 -23.78 11.84
CA TRP A 7 15.03 -23.79 11.44
C TRP A 7 14.23 -24.78 12.31
N MET A 8 14.73 -26.00 12.49
CA MET A 8 14.10 -27.06 13.29
C MET A 8 13.97 -26.70 14.78
N THR A 9 14.87 -25.87 15.32
CA THR A 9 14.77 -25.32 16.70
C THR A 9 13.99 -24.02 16.76
N SER A 10 13.40 -23.55 15.65
CA SER A 10 12.69 -22.27 15.61
C SER A 10 11.21 -22.42 15.91
N LYS A 11 10.67 -21.45 16.64
CA LYS A 11 9.22 -21.29 16.89
C LYS A 11 8.35 -21.23 15.63
N ARG A 12 8.95 -21.08 14.44
CA ARG A 12 8.25 -21.01 13.15
C ARG A 12 7.96 -22.39 12.58
N ASP A 13 8.78 -23.39 12.86
CA ASP A 13 8.54 -24.76 12.41
C ASP A 13 7.33 -25.37 13.16
N GLU A 14 7.23 -25.09 14.46
CA GLU A 14 6.07 -25.41 15.31
C GLU A 14 4.76 -24.72 14.85
N GLU A 15 4.84 -23.57 14.17
CA GLU A 15 3.64 -22.90 13.64
C GLU A 15 3.09 -23.65 12.43
N ARG A 16 1.77 -23.91 12.41
CA ARG A 16 1.04 -24.56 11.29
C ARG A 16 1.33 -23.94 9.91
N LYS A 17 1.75 -22.67 9.84
CA LYS A 17 2.17 -22.00 8.60
C LYS A 17 3.59 -22.38 8.16
N GLY A 18 4.53 -22.54 9.09
CA GLY A 18 5.91 -22.93 8.79
C GLY A 18 6.01 -24.41 8.46
N ALA A 19 5.38 -25.29 9.24
CA ALA A 19 5.27 -26.72 8.90
C ALA A 19 4.71 -26.93 7.47
N ARG A 20 3.62 -26.24 7.11
CA ARG A 20 3.05 -26.32 5.75
C ARG A 20 3.99 -25.77 4.67
N ALA A 21 4.80 -24.75 4.96
CA ALA A 21 5.80 -24.25 4.02
C ALA A 21 6.95 -25.25 3.86
N ASN A 22 7.34 -25.91 4.95
CA ASN A 22 8.34 -26.98 5.01
C ASN A 22 7.92 -28.15 4.09
N ASP A 23 6.68 -28.66 4.27
CA ASP A 23 6.09 -29.70 3.42
C ASP A 23 6.12 -29.36 1.92
N ILE A 24 5.74 -28.13 1.56
CA ILE A 24 5.71 -27.66 0.17
C ILE A 24 7.12 -27.65 -0.43
N VAL A 25 8.11 -27.10 0.28
CA VAL A 25 9.49 -26.98 -0.22
C VAL A 25 10.17 -28.35 -0.34
N PHE A 26 9.84 -29.32 0.50
CA PHE A 26 10.35 -30.70 0.34
C PHE A 26 9.59 -31.54 -0.69
N THR A 27 8.49 -31.05 -1.27
CA THR A 27 7.77 -31.79 -2.32
C THR A 27 8.49 -31.67 -3.67
N PRO A 28 8.81 -32.77 -4.39
CA PRO A 28 9.50 -32.71 -5.69
C PRO A 28 8.79 -31.87 -6.75
N THR A 29 7.45 -31.79 -6.71
CA THR A 29 6.65 -30.97 -7.63
C THR A 29 6.92 -29.48 -7.49
N PHE A 30 7.31 -28.99 -6.29
CA PHE A 30 7.69 -27.60 -6.10
C PHE A 30 8.93 -27.27 -6.93
N TRP A 31 10.01 -28.04 -6.77
CA TRP A 31 11.25 -27.82 -7.50
C TRP A 31 11.13 -28.05 -9.01
N ASN A 32 10.31 -29.02 -9.44
CA ASN A 32 10.02 -29.21 -10.87
C ASN A 32 9.28 -28.00 -11.49
N ASN A 33 8.48 -27.27 -10.71
CA ASN A 33 7.75 -26.07 -11.16
C ASN A 33 8.58 -24.78 -11.08
N VAL A 34 9.70 -24.77 -10.35
CA VAL A 34 10.58 -23.59 -10.26
C VAL A 34 11.15 -23.18 -11.63
N PRO A 35 11.75 -24.05 -12.45
CA PRO A 35 12.22 -23.70 -13.80
C PRO A 35 11.11 -23.15 -14.70
N PHE A 36 9.90 -23.71 -14.64
CA PHE A 36 8.73 -23.22 -15.38
C PHE A 36 8.36 -21.80 -14.94
N THR A 37 8.35 -21.54 -13.63
CA THR A 37 8.07 -20.21 -13.07
C THR A 37 9.15 -19.20 -13.46
N LEU A 38 10.43 -19.59 -13.45
CA LEU A 38 11.55 -18.73 -13.85
C LEU A 38 11.49 -18.35 -15.34
N LYS A 39 11.10 -19.28 -16.22
CA LYS A 39 10.88 -19.01 -17.65
C LYS A 39 9.81 -17.94 -17.89
N ILE A 40 8.74 -17.93 -17.09
CA ILE A 40 7.64 -16.95 -17.20
C ILE A 40 8.02 -15.61 -16.55
N MET A 41 8.55 -15.65 -15.32
CA MET A 41 8.81 -14.45 -14.53
C MET A 41 10.06 -13.69 -14.99
N GLY A 42 11.08 -14.38 -15.52
CA GLY A 42 12.34 -13.77 -15.94
C GLY A 42 12.16 -12.60 -16.94
N PRO A 43 11.43 -12.81 -18.06
CA PRO A 43 11.15 -11.73 -19.01
C PRO A 43 10.34 -10.57 -18.40
N LEU A 44 9.33 -10.86 -17.56
CA LEU A 44 8.53 -9.84 -16.90
C LEU A 44 9.35 -8.97 -15.92
N VAL A 45 10.28 -9.58 -15.18
CA VAL A 45 11.20 -8.85 -14.28
C VAL A 45 12.12 -7.89 -15.06
N ARG A 46 12.48 -8.20 -16.30
CA ARG A 46 13.24 -7.27 -17.16
C ARG A 46 12.42 -6.03 -17.51
N VAL A 47 11.13 -6.18 -17.82
CA VAL A 47 10.24 -5.03 -18.07
C VAL A 47 10.12 -4.15 -16.82
N LEU A 48 9.99 -4.74 -15.63
CA LEU A 48 10.00 -3.99 -14.38
C LEU A 48 11.31 -3.20 -14.19
N ARG A 49 12.47 -3.80 -14.50
CA ARG A 49 13.77 -3.10 -14.46
C ARG A 49 13.90 -1.96 -15.47
N ILE A 50 13.25 -2.04 -16.63
CA ILE A 50 13.17 -0.93 -17.59
C ILE A 50 12.34 0.22 -16.99
N VAL A 51 11.20 -0.09 -16.37
CA VAL A 51 10.31 0.90 -15.73
C VAL A 51 10.97 1.58 -14.53
N ASP A 52 11.74 0.84 -13.73
CA ASP A 52 12.46 1.36 -12.56
C ASP A 52 13.83 2.00 -12.92
N ASN A 53 14.12 2.19 -14.21
CA ASN A 53 15.38 2.79 -14.65
C ASN A 53 15.35 4.32 -14.55
N GLU A 54 15.94 4.85 -13.49
CA GLU A 54 16.06 6.30 -13.25
C GLU A 54 17.00 7.03 -14.24
N LYS A 55 17.84 6.31 -15.02
CA LYS A 55 18.82 6.91 -15.94
C LYS A 55 18.25 7.21 -17.34
N LYS A 56 17.22 6.49 -17.81
CA LYS A 56 16.60 6.67 -19.13
C LYS A 56 15.08 6.75 -18.99
N PRO A 57 14.38 7.72 -19.61
CA PRO A 57 12.91 7.78 -19.57
C PRO A 57 12.27 6.50 -20.13
N ALA A 58 11.59 5.74 -19.28
CA ALA A 58 11.08 4.41 -19.62
C ALA A 58 9.89 4.43 -20.59
N MET A 59 9.15 5.55 -20.69
CA MET A 59 7.88 5.66 -21.42
C MET A 59 7.94 5.16 -22.87
N GLY A 60 9.06 5.38 -23.56
CA GLY A 60 9.27 4.92 -24.94
C GLY A 60 9.65 3.44 -25.10
N TYR A 61 9.79 2.69 -24.01
CA TYR A 61 10.32 1.30 -23.99
C TYR A 61 9.38 0.29 -23.32
N VAL A 62 8.40 0.72 -22.50
CA VAL A 62 7.55 -0.20 -21.72
C VAL A 62 6.72 -1.13 -22.61
N TYR A 63 6.09 -0.59 -23.67
CA TYR A 63 5.25 -1.33 -24.59
C TYR A 63 6.06 -2.42 -25.33
N GLU A 64 7.18 -2.01 -25.92
CA GLU A 64 8.13 -2.88 -26.62
C GLU A 64 8.70 -3.98 -25.72
N GLY A 65 9.08 -3.62 -24.49
CA GLY A 65 9.53 -4.57 -23.48
C GLY A 65 8.47 -5.61 -23.12
N MET A 66 7.18 -5.25 -23.09
CA MET A 66 6.09 -6.18 -22.82
C MET A 66 5.90 -7.19 -23.96
N GLU A 67 5.95 -6.74 -25.21
CA GLU A 67 5.84 -7.63 -26.38
C GLU A 67 7.07 -8.54 -26.53
N ARG A 68 8.28 -8.02 -26.28
CA ARG A 68 9.48 -8.87 -26.14
C ARG A 68 9.34 -9.89 -25.02
N ALA A 69 8.73 -9.52 -23.89
CA ALA A 69 8.51 -10.44 -22.78
C ALA A 69 7.53 -11.55 -23.16
N LYS A 70 6.39 -11.22 -23.80
CA LYS A 70 5.44 -12.22 -24.33
C LYS A 70 6.11 -13.18 -25.31
N THR A 71 6.86 -12.66 -26.28
CA THR A 71 7.58 -13.47 -27.28
C THR A 71 8.61 -14.40 -26.64
N ALA A 72 9.37 -13.90 -25.66
CA ALA A 72 10.35 -14.70 -24.92
C ALA A 72 9.70 -15.81 -24.08
N ILE A 73 8.52 -15.55 -23.50
CA ILE A 73 7.76 -16.56 -22.75
C ILE A 73 7.18 -17.61 -23.71
N ALA A 74 6.63 -17.21 -24.87
CA ALA A 74 6.15 -18.14 -25.91
C ALA A 74 7.27 -19.09 -26.35
N ALA A 75 8.44 -18.53 -26.71
CA ALA A 75 9.61 -19.32 -27.09
C ALA A 75 10.09 -20.27 -25.97
N ALA A 76 10.04 -19.82 -24.70
CA ALA A 76 10.45 -20.64 -23.55
C ALA A 76 9.47 -21.77 -23.22
N LEU A 77 8.20 -21.65 -23.60
CA LEU A 77 7.13 -22.64 -23.41
C LEU A 77 6.88 -23.53 -24.65
N GLY A 78 7.48 -23.21 -25.80
CA GLY A 78 7.46 -24.05 -27.01
C GLY A 78 6.58 -23.54 -28.16
N GLY A 79 6.18 -22.26 -28.14
CA GLY A 79 5.42 -21.61 -29.19
C GLY A 79 4.16 -20.90 -28.68
N GLU A 80 3.56 -20.09 -29.54
CA GLU A 80 2.34 -19.32 -29.24
C GLU A 80 1.09 -20.21 -29.17
N ASP A 81 1.07 -21.34 -29.91
CA ASP A 81 -0.02 -22.32 -29.89
C ASP A 81 -0.03 -23.23 -28.64
N ASN A 82 0.91 -23.05 -27.70
CA ASN A 82 1.01 -23.89 -26.51
C ASN A 82 -0.07 -23.56 -25.47
N GLU A 83 -0.79 -24.57 -24.97
CA GLU A 83 -1.86 -24.40 -23.98
C GLU A 83 -1.40 -23.65 -22.71
N ASP A 84 -0.20 -23.93 -22.19
CA ASP A 84 0.37 -23.23 -21.04
C ASP A 84 0.64 -21.76 -21.38
N TYR A 85 1.13 -21.46 -22.59
CA TYR A 85 1.36 -20.09 -23.05
C TYR A 85 0.05 -19.31 -23.18
N ILE A 86 -0.99 -19.91 -23.77
CA ILE A 86 -2.31 -19.28 -23.92
C ILE A 86 -2.87 -18.88 -22.54
N VAL A 87 -2.75 -19.77 -21.54
CA VAL A 87 -3.15 -19.48 -20.15
C VAL A 87 -2.31 -18.36 -19.53
N VAL A 88 -0.99 -18.40 -19.72
CA VAL A 88 -0.06 -17.40 -19.15
C VAL A 88 -0.24 -16.03 -19.81
N SER A 89 -0.35 -15.96 -21.14
CA SER A 89 -0.60 -14.71 -21.88
C SER A 89 -1.93 -14.09 -21.45
N GLY A 90 -3.01 -14.88 -21.34
CA GLY A 90 -4.29 -14.40 -20.83
C GLY A 90 -4.22 -13.81 -19.40
N ILE A 91 -3.31 -14.29 -18.55
CA ILE A 91 -3.04 -13.70 -17.23
C ILE A 91 -2.24 -12.39 -17.34
N ILE A 92 -1.23 -12.35 -18.22
CA ILE A 92 -0.41 -11.17 -18.50
C ILE A 92 -1.28 -10.06 -19.09
N ASP A 93 -2.01 -10.31 -20.17
CA ASP A 93 -2.88 -9.33 -20.84
C ASP A 93 -3.97 -8.80 -19.93
N LYS A 94 -4.56 -9.65 -19.09
CA LYS A 94 -5.52 -9.21 -18.07
C LYS A 94 -4.90 -8.29 -17.02
N ARG A 95 -3.62 -8.47 -16.68
CA ARG A 95 -2.90 -7.58 -15.74
C ARG A 95 -2.44 -6.29 -16.42
N TRP A 96 -1.93 -6.40 -17.63
CA TRP A 96 -1.53 -5.30 -18.50
C TRP A 96 -2.73 -4.36 -18.69
N ASN A 97 -3.80 -4.83 -19.33
CA ASN A 97 -4.98 -4.03 -19.68
C ASN A 97 -5.74 -3.43 -18.49
N CYS A 98 -5.63 -3.99 -17.28
CA CYS A 98 -6.28 -3.44 -16.09
C CYS A 98 -5.44 -2.45 -15.26
N GLN A 99 -4.11 -2.44 -15.39
CA GLN A 99 -3.25 -1.73 -14.43
C GLN A 99 -2.04 -1.00 -15.03
N LEU A 100 -1.53 -1.43 -16.19
CA LEU A 100 -0.25 -0.97 -16.73
C LEU A 100 -0.35 -0.52 -18.20
N HIS A 101 -1.31 -1.04 -18.95
CA HIS A 101 -1.58 -0.57 -20.29
C HIS A 101 -2.27 0.79 -20.22
N HIS A 102 -1.66 1.79 -20.86
CA HIS A 102 -2.21 3.12 -21.00
C HIS A 102 -1.78 3.67 -22.37
N PRO A 103 -2.62 4.45 -23.07
CA PRO A 103 -2.29 5.02 -24.38
C PRO A 103 -0.92 5.72 -24.46
N LEU A 104 -0.43 6.26 -23.33
CA LEU A 104 0.90 6.87 -23.22
C LEU A 104 2.07 5.92 -23.50
N HIS A 105 1.95 4.63 -23.15
CA HIS A 105 3.00 3.64 -23.44
C HIS A 105 3.03 3.32 -24.95
N ALA A 106 1.86 3.26 -25.59
CA ALA A 106 1.73 3.05 -27.04
C ALA A 106 2.21 4.29 -27.83
N ALA A 107 1.78 5.49 -27.43
CA ALA A 107 2.26 6.76 -27.99
C ALA A 107 3.77 6.96 -27.76
N GLY A 108 4.29 6.55 -26.60
CA GLY A 108 5.71 6.56 -26.29
C GLY A 108 6.50 5.63 -27.22
N TYR A 109 6.00 4.43 -27.49
CA TYR A 109 6.60 3.49 -28.44
C TYR A 109 6.62 4.05 -29.87
N TYR A 110 5.48 4.56 -30.34
CA TYR A 110 5.34 5.15 -31.68
C TYR A 110 6.28 6.35 -31.90
N LEU A 111 6.46 7.19 -30.88
CA LEU A 111 7.30 8.39 -30.96
C LEU A 111 8.77 8.12 -30.62
N ASN A 112 9.17 6.87 -30.32
CA ASN A 112 10.56 6.51 -30.03
C ASN A 112 11.33 6.22 -31.33
N PRO A 113 12.34 7.05 -31.70
CA PRO A 113 13.10 6.85 -32.93
C PRO A 113 13.92 5.56 -32.97
N GLU A 114 14.28 5.00 -31.81
CA GLU A 114 15.00 3.73 -31.71
C GLU A 114 14.17 2.54 -32.23
N PHE A 115 12.84 2.65 -32.20
CA PHE A 115 11.94 1.63 -32.74
C PHE A 115 11.33 2.05 -34.07
N TYR A 116 10.85 3.29 -34.19
CA TYR A 116 10.19 3.78 -35.40
C TYR A 116 11.10 3.82 -36.64
N CYS A 117 12.41 4.10 -36.47
CA CYS A 117 13.33 4.13 -37.61
C CYS A 117 13.71 2.73 -38.15
N TYR A 118 13.40 1.66 -37.41
CA TYR A 118 13.83 0.29 -37.72
C TYR A 118 12.66 -0.70 -37.92
N ASN A 119 11.48 -0.41 -37.39
CA ASN A 119 10.29 -1.24 -37.53
C ASN A 119 9.19 -0.52 -38.32
N VAL A 120 8.98 -0.95 -39.56
CA VAL A 120 8.01 -0.36 -40.50
C VAL A 120 6.57 -0.72 -40.13
N ASP A 121 6.36 -1.82 -39.39
CA ASP A 121 5.03 -2.35 -39.09
C ASP A 121 4.31 -1.61 -37.95
N ILE A 122 5.00 -0.70 -37.23
CA ILE A 122 4.42 0.10 -36.13
C ILE A 122 3.23 0.94 -36.59
N GLU A 123 3.25 1.47 -37.82
CA GLU A 123 2.12 2.22 -38.41
C GLU A 123 0.90 1.30 -38.70
N SER A 124 1.15 0.02 -39.01
CA SER A 124 0.08 -0.93 -39.31
C SER A 124 -0.64 -1.44 -38.05
N ASP A 125 -0.06 -1.23 -36.87
CA ASP A 125 -0.67 -1.58 -35.60
C ASP A 125 -1.79 -0.59 -35.22
N LYS A 126 -3.00 -1.13 -35.10
CA LYS A 126 -4.21 -0.38 -34.74
C LYS A 126 -4.21 0.07 -33.29
N GLU A 127 -3.64 -0.73 -32.38
CA GLU A 127 -3.59 -0.42 -30.95
C GLU A 127 -2.62 0.73 -30.70
N VAL A 128 -1.43 0.66 -31.31
CA VAL A 128 -0.41 1.71 -31.20
C VAL A 128 -0.89 3.02 -31.82
N SER A 129 -1.48 2.96 -33.03
CA SER A 129 -2.01 4.13 -33.72
C SER A 129 -3.19 4.76 -32.98
N LEU A 130 -4.12 3.97 -32.44
CA LEU A 130 -5.23 4.48 -31.62
C LEU A 130 -4.71 5.13 -30.33
N GLY A 131 -3.76 4.49 -29.64
CA GLY A 131 -3.16 5.02 -28.42
C GLY A 131 -2.41 6.36 -28.62
N LEU A 132 -1.81 6.56 -29.79
CA LEU A 132 -1.25 7.86 -30.19
C LEU A 132 -2.33 8.94 -30.30
N HIS A 133 -3.40 8.69 -31.05
CA HIS A 133 -4.47 9.67 -31.25
C HIS A 133 -5.22 9.98 -29.94
N GLU A 134 -5.48 8.99 -29.09
CA GLU A 134 -6.04 9.22 -27.75
C GLU A 134 -5.13 10.08 -26.87
N CYS A 135 -3.81 9.98 -27.02
CA CYS A 135 -2.86 10.86 -26.33
C CYS A 135 -2.89 12.30 -26.86
N ILE A 136 -3.01 12.49 -28.18
CA ILE A 136 -3.13 13.81 -28.80
C ILE A 136 -4.39 14.52 -28.28
N ASP A 137 -5.53 13.85 -28.34
CA ASP A 137 -6.83 14.39 -27.90
C ASP A 137 -6.86 14.74 -26.40
N LYS A 138 -6.10 14.02 -25.58
CA LYS A 138 -6.09 14.17 -24.11
C LYS A 138 -5.03 15.15 -23.59
N LEU A 139 -3.88 15.26 -24.27
CA LEU A 139 -2.76 16.11 -23.86
C LEU A 139 -2.83 17.52 -24.43
N GLU A 140 -3.42 17.69 -25.61
CA GLU A 140 -3.60 18.97 -26.28
C GLU A 140 -5.08 19.34 -26.32
N ARG A 141 -5.43 20.54 -25.85
CA ARG A 141 -6.84 21.00 -25.75
C ARG A 141 -7.28 21.84 -26.93
N ASN A 142 -6.34 22.38 -27.71
CA ASN A 142 -6.64 23.22 -28.86
C ASN A 142 -6.71 22.40 -30.15
N LYS A 143 -7.90 22.38 -30.79
CA LYS A 143 -8.13 21.68 -32.06
C LYS A 143 -7.21 22.17 -33.18
N ASP A 144 -6.95 23.48 -33.25
CA ASP A 144 -6.02 24.05 -34.23
C ASP A 144 -4.58 23.57 -34.04
N THR A 145 -4.22 23.09 -32.85
CA THR A 145 -2.92 22.49 -32.56
C THR A 145 -2.95 20.98 -32.84
N GLN A 146 -4.04 20.29 -32.51
CA GLN A 146 -4.26 18.87 -32.86
C GLN A 146 -4.16 18.66 -34.38
N ASP A 147 -4.82 19.48 -35.19
CA ASP A 147 -4.77 19.40 -36.66
C ASP A 147 -3.35 19.63 -37.20
N LYS A 148 -2.59 20.56 -36.61
CA LYS A 148 -1.18 20.78 -36.95
C LYS A 148 -0.30 19.59 -36.57
N ILE A 149 -0.53 18.96 -35.42
CA ILE A 149 0.17 17.73 -35.00
C ILE A 149 -0.14 16.60 -35.98
N ASN A 150 -1.38 16.44 -36.42
CA ASN A 150 -1.78 15.42 -37.40
C ASN A 150 -1.12 15.65 -38.78
N VAL A 151 -0.98 16.90 -39.23
CA VAL A 151 -0.21 17.23 -40.46
C VAL A 151 1.29 17.00 -40.25
N GLU A 152 1.84 17.36 -39.10
CA GLU A 152 3.26 17.14 -38.77
C GLU A 152 3.60 15.65 -38.63
N LEU A 153 2.66 14.81 -38.21
CA LEU A 153 2.80 13.35 -38.17
C LEU A 153 3.05 12.75 -39.56
N ILE A 154 2.45 13.30 -40.62
CA ILE A 154 2.72 12.87 -42.00
C ILE A 154 4.22 13.05 -42.34
N HIS A 155 4.88 14.07 -41.79
CA HIS A 155 6.32 14.27 -41.99
C HIS A 155 7.19 13.25 -41.25
N TRP A 156 6.76 12.82 -40.06
CA TRP A 156 7.38 11.75 -39.27
C TRP A 156 7.22 10.38 -39.95
N VAL A 157 6.00 10.02 -40.36
CA VAL A 157 5.68 8.77 -41.06
C VAL A 157 6.52 8.61 -42.34
N ASN A 158 6.53 9.63 -43.19
CA ASN A 158 7.31 9.61 -44.44
C ASN A 158 8.83 9.77 -44.23
N GLN A 159 9.33 9.77 -42.98
CA GLN A 159 10.71 10.08 -42.59
C GLN A 159 11.30 11.27 -43.37
N SER A 160 10.53 12.35 -43.49
CA SER A 160 10.83 13.48 -44.38
C SER A 160 11.54 14.64 -43.67
N GLY A 161 12.15 15.54 -44.43
CA GLY A 161 12.84 16.72 -43.88
C GLY A 161 14.04 16.34 -43.01
N PHE A 162 14.06 16.79 -41.75
CA PHE A 162 15.15 16.49 -40.80
C PHE A 162 15.18 15.02 -40.36
N PHE A 163 14.10 14.26 -40.57
CA PHE A 163 13.98 12.86 -40.17
C PHE A 163 14.61 11.88 -41.18
N SER A 164 14.86 12.32 -42.43
CA SER A 164 15.54 11.49 -43.45
C SER A 164 17.06 11.39 -43.23
N LEU A 165 17.61 12.18 -42.31
CA LEU A 165 19.06 12.30 -42.12
C LEU A 165 19.63 11.03 -41.50
N GLU A 166 20.62 10.43 -42.17
CA GLU A 166 21.38 9.28 -41.67
C GLU A 166 22.18 9.56 -40.38
N THR A 167 22.20 10.80 -39.88
CA THR A 167 22.68 11.10 -38.52
C THR A 167 21.58 10.93 -37.47
N ALA A 168 20.33 11.23 -37.80
CA ALA A 168 19.18 11.04 -36.90
C ALA A 168 18.97 9.57 -36.54
N LYS A 169 19.23 8.64 -37.48
CA LYS A 169 19.14 7.19 -37.24
C LYS A 169 20.23 6.62 -36.31
N ARG A 170 21.25 7.40 -35.92
CA ARG A 170 22.42 6.93 -35.16
C ARG A 170 22.62 7.57 -33.79
N GLN A 171 21.81 8.56 -33.40
CA GLN A 171 22.05 9.36 -32.19
C GLN A 171 20.76 9.61 -31.39
N HIS A 172 20.54 8.83 -30.34
CA HIS A 172 19.27 8.77 -29.61
C HIS A 172 19.12 9.82 -28.47
N ALA A 173 20.23 10.41 -27.99
CA ALA A 173 20.20 11.41 -26.93
C ALA A 173 19.67 12.76 -27.43
N GLU A 174 18.68 13.34 -26.74
CA GLU A 174 18.00 14.60 -27.10
C GLU A 174 17.43 14.63 -28.55
N TRP A 175 17.17 13.47 -29.15
CA TRP A 175 16.81 13.31 -30.56
C TRP A 175 15.74 14.29 -31.04
N TRP A 176 14.61 14.37 -30.32
CA TRP A 176 13.50 15.25 -30.69
C TRP A 176 13.86 16.74 -30.64
N LYS A 177 14.78 17.18 -29.78
CA LYS A 177 15.26 18.60 -29.76
C LYS A 177 16.14 18.93 -30.96
N LEU A 178 16.93 17.96 -31.43
CA LEU A 178 17.86 18.14 -32.54
C LEU A 178 17.14 18.05 -33.89
N TYR A 179 16.34 17.01 -34.11
CA TYR A 179 15.74 16.67 -35.40
C TYR A 179 14.27 17.09 -35.55
N GLY A 180 13.53 17.28 -34.45
CA GLY A 180 12.11 17.69 -34.48
C GLY A 180 11.83 19.14 -34.93
N LYS A 181 12.85 19.93 -35.32
CA LYS A 181 12.70 21.36 -35.65
C LYS A 181 11.79 21.65 -36.86
N GLY A 182 11.60 20.66 -37.74
CA GLY A 182 10.66 20.77 -38.87
C GLY A 182 9.19 20.60 -38.47
N THR A 183 8.91 20.12 -37.25
CA THR A 183 7.58 19.77 -36.75
C THR A 183 7.43 20.27 -35.31
N PRO A 184 7.26 21.59 -35.09
CA PRO A 184 7.37 22.19 -33.76
C PRO A 184 6.26 21.78 -32.77
N ASN A 185 5.08 21.40 -33.25
CA ASN A 185 3.97 20.98 -32.38
C ASN A 185 4.13 19.50 -31.98
N LEU A 186 4.45 18.64 -32.95
CA LEU A 186 4.78 17.22 -32.72
C LEU A 186 6.04 17.07 -31.86
N GLN A 187 7.06 17.92 -32.06
CA GLN A 187 8.27 17.96 -31.24
C GLN A 187 7.95 18.24 -29.76
N GLN A 188 7.08 19.22 -29.48
CA GLN A 188 6.66 19.52 -28.11
C GLN A 188 5.86 18.36 -27.51
N LEU A 189 4.94 17.76 -28.26
CA LEU A 189 4.18 16.59 -27.82
C LEU A 189 5.10 15.40 -27.52
N ALA A 190 6.01 15.06 -28.43
CA ALA A 190 6.89 13.91 -28.29
C ALA A 190 7.89 14.07 -27.13
N ILE A 191 8.47 15.26 -26.96
CA ILE A 191 9.28 15.56 -25.76
C ILE A 191 8.41 15.43 -24.50
N ARG A 192 7.19 15.95 -24.50
CA ARG A 192 6.28 15.90 -23.35
C ARG A 192 5.83 14.48 -22.99
N VAL A 193 5.60 13.60 -23.97
CA VAL A 193 5.24 12.19 -23.75
C VAL A 193 6.47 11.40 -23.30
N LEU A 194 7.58 11.46 -24.05
CA LEU A 194 8.78 10.65 -23.76
C LEU A 194 9.51 11.05 -22.48
N SER A 195 9.34 12.29 -21.99
CA SER A 195 9.92 12.73 -20.70
C SER A 195 9.07 12.36 -19.47
N LEU A 196 7.90 11.75 -19.64
CA LEU A 196 7.11 11.27 -18.52
C LEU A 196 7.82 10.10 -17.82
N THR A 197 7.77 10.10 -16.50
CA THR A 197 8.24 8.99 -15.68
C THR A 197 7.20 7.86 -15.67
N CYS A 198 7.69 6.63 -15.81
CA CYS A 198 6.92 5.42 -15.45
C CYS A 198 7.33 5.00 -14.03
N SER A 199 6.52 4.17 -13.38
CA SER A 199 6.84 3.58 -12.08
C SER A 199 6.23 2.19 -11.99
N SER A 200 6.99 1.22 -11.49
CA SER A 200 6.48 -0.13 -11.28
C SER A 200 5.67 -0.26 -9.98
N SER A 201 5.37 0.85 -9.28
CA SER A 201 4.74 0.87 -7.95
C SER A 201 3.39 0.11 -7.83
N GLY A 202 2.66 -0.09 -8.92
CA GLY A 202 1.50 -0.99 -8.95
C GLY A 202 1.84 -2.49 -8.79
N CYS A 203 3.09 -2.85 -9.06
CA CYS A 203 3.72 -4.17 -8.88
C CYS A 203 4.64 -4.22 -7.64
N GLU A 204 5.08 -3.08 -7.08
CA GLU A 204 5.87 -2.98 -5.84
C GLU A 204 5.06 -3.36 -4.58
N ARG A 205 4.54 -4.58 -4.51
CA ARG A 205 4.26 -5.20 -3.21
C ARG A 205 5.58 -5.55 -2.54
N ASN A 206 6.02 -4.63 -1.68
CA ASN A 206 6.95 -4.86 -0.57
C ASN A 206 8.47 -4.87 -0.87
N TRP A 207 8.98 -3.91 -1.66
CA TRP A 207 10.42 -3.81 -1.98
C TRP A 207 11.04 -2.42 -1.79
N SER A 208 10.30 -1.44 -1.27
CA SER A 208 10.78 -0.05 -1.18
C SER A 208 11.87 0.13 -0.12
N THR A 209 12.76 1.12 -0.33
CA THR A 209 13.70 1.63 0.68
C THR A 209 12.98 1.99 1.99
N PHE A 210 11.71 2.41 1.90
CA PHE A 210 10.84 2.66 3.04
C PHE A 210 10.57 1.37 3.83
N GLU A 211 10.17 0.25 3.22
CA GLU A 211 10.01 -1.03 3.93
C GLU A 211 11.33 -1.56 4.49
N HIS A 212 12.44 -1.39 3.78
CA HIS A 212 13.75 -1.83 4.29
C HIS A 212 14.13 -1.08 5.59
N ILE A 213 13.96 0.25 5.63
CA ILE A 213 14.18 1.08 6.84
C ILE A 213 13.10 0.81 7.91
N HIS A 214 11.88 0.48 7.50
CA HIS A 214 10.74 0.16 8.36
C HIS A 214 10.65 -1.35 8.71
N SER A 215 11.69 -2.14 8.41
CA SER A 215 11.63 -3.60 8.54
C SER A 215 11.59 -4.05 10.01
N LYS A 216 11.09 -5.27 10.26
CA LYS A 216 10.62 -5.73 11.59
C LYS A 216 11.69 -5.87 12.69
N LYS A 217 12.94 -5.43 12.48
CA LYS A 217 14.01 -5.41 13.48
C LYS A 217 14.44 -3.98 13.86
N ARG A 218 13.59 -3.35 14.69
CA ARG A 218 13.93 -2.25 15.63
C ARG A 218 14.62 -0.99 15.05
N ASN A 219 13.83 0.02 14.68
CA ASN A 219 13.79 1.27 15.46
C ASN A 219 12.46 2.02 15.23
N ARG A 220 11.93 2.69 16.26
CA ARG A 220 10.63 3.38 16.23
C ARG A 220 10.83 4.87 15.92
N LEU A 221 11.32 5.16 14.72
CA LEU A 221 11.67 6.51 14.29
C LEU A 221 10.44 7.33 13.91
N GLU A 222 10.47 8.64 14.19
CA GLU A 222 9.43 9.57 13.76
C GLU A 222 9.43 9.74 12.23
N HIS A 223 8.24 9.98 11.65
CA HIS A 223 8.02 10.04 10.20
C HIS A 223 8.96 11.02 9.48
N LYS A 224 9.33 12.14 10.11
CA LYS A 224 10.30 13.09 9.56
C LYS A 224 11.70 12.48 9.42
N LYS A 225 12.22 11.84 10.48
CA LYS A 225 13.53 11.17 10.43
C LYS A 225 13.53 9.94 9.50
N LEU A 226 12.39 9.25 9.36
CA LEU A 226 12.22 8.21 8.34
C LEU A 226 12.31 8.80 6.93
N HIS A 227 11.61 9.90 6.66
CA HIS A 227 11.68 10.60 5.38
C HIS A 227 13.09 11.12 5.07
N ASP A 228 13.78 11.71 6.05
CA ASP A 228 15.16 12.18 5.92
C ASP A 228 16.13 11.01 5.64
N LEU A 229 15.94 9.85 6.28
CA LEU A 229 16.75 8.64 6.03
C LEU A 229 16.44 8.00 4.68
N VAL A 230 15.17 7.97 4.24
CA VAL A 230 14.80 7.54 2.89
C VAL A 230 15.44 8.46 1.86
N TYR A 231 15.34 9.78 2.04
CA TYR A 231 15.94 10.79 1.18
C TYR A 231 17.47 10.64 1.10
N VAL A 232 18.16 10.50 2.24
CA VAL A 232 19.62 10.30 2.27
C VAL A 232 20.01 8.96 1.63
N LYS A 233 19.34 7.85 1.96
CA LYS A 233 19.67 6.51 1.39
C LYS A 233 19.42 6.47 -0.11
N TYR A 234 18.32 7.06 -0.59
CA TYR A 234 17.97 7.16 -2.00
C TYR A 234 18.97 8.03 -2.78
N ASN A 235 19.26 9.24 -2.30
CA ASN A 235 20.22 10.14 -2.96
C ASN A 235 21.66 9.60 -2.92
N ASN A 236 22.05 8.88 -1.87
CA ASN A 236 23.36 8.24 -1.81
C ASN A 236 23.45 7.03 -2.77
N MET A 237 22.36 6.26 -2.94
CA MET A 237 22.26 5.21 -3.94
C MET A 237 22.32 5.78 -5.37
N LEU A 238 21.61 6.87 -5.64
CA LEU A 238 21.70 7.63 -6.90
C LEU A 238 23.14 8.09 -7.19
N LYS A 239 23.81 8.68 -6.19
CA LYS A 239 25.20 9.12 -6.30
C LYS A 239 26.14 7.95 -6.63
N ASN A 240 26.08 6.86 -5.86
CA ASN A 240 26.90 5.68 -6.08
C ASN A 240 26.63 5.05 -7.46
N ARG A 241 25.39 5.10 -7.98
CA ARG A 241 25.02 4.65 -9.34
C ARG A 241 25.47 5.59 -10.46
N LEU A 242 25.75 6.86 -10.16
CA LEU A 242 26.34 7.82 -11.10
C LEU A 242 27.86 7.65 -11.19
N ASP A 243 28.51 7.22 -10.11
CA ASP A 243 29.94 6.88 -10.08
C ASP A 243 30.25 5.49 -10.70
N VAL A 244 29.23 4.66 -10.99
CA VAL A 244 29.37 3.41 -11.76
C VAL A 244 29.28 3.70 -13.26
N ASP A 245 30.28 3.21 -13.98
CA ASP A 245 30.68 3.60 -15.34
C ASP A 245 29.57 3.56 -16.41
N ALA A 246 29.75 4.35 -17.47
CA ALA A 246 28.73 4.61 -18.50
C ALA A 246 28.41 3.41 -19.42
N ALA A 247 29.02 2.24 -19.17
CA ALA A 247 28.87 1.03 -19.97
C ALA A 247 27.72 0.09 -19.53
N TYR A 248 26.94 0.44 -18.50
CA TYR A 248 25.78 -0.35 -18.07
C TYR A 248 24.66 -0.34 -19.13
N ASP A 249 24.56 -1.41 -19.91
CA ASP A 249 23.43 -1.67 -20.79
C ASP A 249 22.26 -2.28 -19.98
N PRO A 250 21.10 -1.59 -19.86
CA PRO A 250 19.94 -2.13 -19.14
C PRO A 250 19.29 -3.37 -19.81
N ILE A 251 19.77 -3.79 -20.99
CA ILE A 251 19.30 -4.97 -21.74
C ILE A 251 20.30 -6.14 -21.63
N SER A 252 21.54 -5.90 -21.21
CA SER A 252 22.59 -6.92 -21.14
C SER A 252 22.29 -8.02 -20.13
N LEU A 253 22.59 -9.26 -20.53
CA LEU A 253 22.29 -10.47 -19.75
C LEU A 253 23.53 -11.08 -19.08
N THR A 254 24.72 -10.62 -19.45
CA THR A 254 26.00 -11.06 -18.84
C THR A 254 26.35 -10.26 -17.59
N ASP A 255 25.77 -9.07 -17.46
CA ASP A 255 26.02 -8.13 -16.34
C ASP A 255 24.96 -8.26 -15.24
N ILE A 256 24.22 -9.38 -15.25
CA ILE A 256 23.39 -9.81 -14.12
C ILE A 256 24.34 -10.21 -13.01
N ASP A 257 24.42 -9.38 -11.98
CA ASP A 257 25.17 -9.72 -10.77
C ASP A 257 24.55 -10.94 -10.09
N ASP A 258 25.20 -12.10 -10.21
CA ASP A 258 24.88 -13.31 -9.46
C ASP A 258 24.96 -13.11 -7.93
N SER A 259 25.65 -12.03 -7.49
CA SER A 259 25.75 -11.56 -6.10
C SER A 259 24.56 -10.69 -5.67
N ASN A 260 23.47 -10.67 -6.44
CA ASN A 260 22.20 -10.00 -6.14
C ASN A 260 21.88 -10.08 -4.63
N GLU A 261 21.55 -8.95 -3.99
CA GLU A 261 21.50 -8.76 -2.52
C GLU A 261 20.54 -9.73 -1.77
N TRP A 262 19.72 -10.47 -2.54
CA TRP A 262 18.82 -11.53 -2.08
C TRP A 262 19.51 -12.90 -1.87
N LEU A 263 20.64 -13.15 -2.53
CA LEU A 263 21.47 -14.36 -2.43
C LEU A 263 22.60 -14.20 -1.40
N VAL A 264 23.26 -13.05 -1.37
CA VAL A 264 24.41 -12.78 -0.48
C VAL A 264 23.95 -12.08 0.79
N GLY A 265 23.65 -12.87 1.82
CA GLY A 265 23.19 -12.35 3.10
C GLY A 265 24.23 -11.47 3.82
N LYS A 266 23.98 -10.15 3.83
CA LYS A 266 24.70 -9.06 4.53
C LYS A 266 26.12 -8.74 4.07
N MET A 267 26.38 -7.42 3.96
CA MET A 267 27.68 -6.80 4.26
C MET A 267 27.61 -6.07 5.62
N GLY A 268 28.78 -5.88 6.26
CA GLY A 268 28.93 -5.46 7.67
C GLY A 268 28.37 -4.07 8.02
N GLU A 269 27.83 -3.83 9.21
CA GLU A 269 28.45 -3.81 10.55
C GLU A 269 28.92 -2.41 10.97
N ASP A 270 28.20 -1.83 11.93
CA ASP A 270 28.81 -1.02 12.98
C ASP A 270 28.69 -1.79 14.30
N ARG A 271 29.79 -1.84 15.05
CA ARG A 271 30.06 -2.82 16.10
C ARG A 271 29.50 -2.38 17.46
N VAL A 272 28.98 -3.34 18.24
CA VAL A 272 29.49 -3.72 19.58
C VAL A 272 28.87 -5.08 19.94
N PHE A 273 29.67 -6.14 19.97
CA PHE A 273 29.79 -7.12 21.06
C PHE A 273 31.03 -8.00 20.78
N THR A 274 31.73 -8.41 21.84
CA THR A 274 33.03 -9.10 21.83
C THR A 274 32.89 -10.62 21.96
N ASP A 275 33.86 -11.36 21.39
CA ASP A 275 34.22 -12.77 21.62
C ASP A 275 33.11 -13.83 21.38
N ASP A 276 33.36 -15.04 20.87
CA ASP A 276 34.58 -15.71 20.39
C ASP A 276 34.14 -16.89 19.47
N GLY A 277 35.03 -17.43 18.63
CA GLY A 277 34.89 -18.80 18.09
C GLY A 277 34.73 -19.00 16.57
N ASP A 278 35.87 -18.94 15.86
CA ASP A 278 36.29 -19.81 14.74
C ASP A 278 35.26 -20.33 13.72
N LEU A 279 35.14 -19.60 12.60
CA LEU A 279 34.93 -20.16 11.26
C LEU A 279 35.86 -19.43 10.28
N VAL A 280 36.96 -20.07 9.88
CA VAL A 280 37.97 -19.48 8.99
C VAL A 280 37.51 -19.59 7.54
N TRP A 281 37.59 -18.48 6.80
CA TRP A 281 37.09 -18.34 5.42
C TRP A 281 37.73 -19.31 4.41
N ASP A 282 38.89 -19.88 4.71
CA ASP A 282 39.57 -20.89 3.87
C ASP A 282 38.69 -22.13 3.62
N VAL A 283 37.91 -22.55 4.63
CA VAL A 283 36.96 -23.70 4.51
C VAL A 283 35.82 -23.40 3.54
N VAL A 284 35.44 -22.12 3.41
CA VAL A 284 34.43 -21.66 2.43
C VAL A 284 35.03 -21.58 1.02
N GLY A 285 36.33 -21.27 0.91
CA GLY A 285 37.09 -21.28 -0.35
C GLY A 285 37.16 -22.68 -0.98
N GLU A 286 37.53 -23.70 -0.20
CA GLU A 286 37.57 -25.09 -0.69
C GLU A 286 36.18 -25.62 -1.11
N ALA A 287 35.13 -25.32 -0.33
CA ALA A 287 33.78 -25.81 -0.61
C ALA A 287 33.08 -25.16 -1.82
N SER A 288 33.53 -23.96 -2.22
CA SER A 288 32.94 -23.19 -3.33
C SER A 288 33.68 -23.38 -4.67
N GLY A 289 34.78 -24.13 -4.70
CA GLY A 289 35.61 -24.29 -5.90
C GLY A 289 36.38 -23.03 -6.30
N ALA A 290 36.54 -22.07 -5.39
CA ALA A 290 37.24 -20.80 -5.61
C ALA A 290 38.78 -20.98 -5.63
N GLY A 291 39.26 -21.78 -6.58
CA GLY A 291 40.68 -22.13 -6.72
C GLY A 291 41.09 -22.74 -8.07
N GLU A 292 40.16 -23.13 -8.95
CA GLU A 292 40.53 -23.64 -10.26
C GLU A 292 40.96 -22.52 -11.22
N ARG A 293 42.18 -22.61 -11.74
CA ARG A 293 42.74 -21.63 -12.69
C ARG A 293 42.16 -21.81 -14.09
N ILE A 294 41.54 -20.74 -14.60
CA ILE A 294 41.28 -20.59 -16.03
C ILE A 294 42.61 -20.43 -16.76
N HIS A 295 43.04 -21.44 -17.51
CA HIS A 295 44.13 -21.33 -18.49
C HIS A 295 43.70 -21.89 -19.85
N ASN A 296 43.91 -21.10 -20.90
CA ASN A 296 43.52 -21.42 -22.26
C ASN A 296 44.70 -21.95 -23.09
N THR A 297 44.38 -22.91 -23.96
CA THR A 297 45.12 -23.42 -25.14
C THR A 297 46.15 -24.57 -25.03
N ARG A 298 45.88 -25.55 -25.91
CA ARG A 298 46.75 -26.52 -26.63
C ARG A 298 47.30 -27.80 -25.94
N SER A 299 46.73 -28.90 -26.43
CA SER A 299 47.32 -30.23 -26.74
C SER A 299 47.11 -31.41 -25.77
N SER A 300 47.14 -32.62 -26.35
CA SER A 300 47.01 -33.98 -25.77
C SER A 300 45.67 -34.45 -25.18
N GLN A 301 45.03 -35.38 -25.92
CA GLN A 301 44.26 -36.53 -25.42
C GLN A 301 45.23 -37.62 -24.87
N PRO A 302 44.80 -38.77 -24.26
CA PRO A 302 43.45 -39.35 -24.17
C PRO A 302 42.99 -39.81 -22.77
N ALA A 303 41.79 -40.42 -22.73
CA ALA A 303 41.11 -40.97 -21.55
C ALA A 303 41.73 -42.26 -20.98
N ALA A 304 41.41 -42.58 -19.71
CA ALA A 304 40.52 -43.71 -19.35
C ALA A 304 40.46 -43.96 -17.82
N LEU A 305 39.25 -44.20 -17.27
CA LEU A 305 38.86 -45.42 -16.51
C LEU A 305 37.65 -45.18 -15.57
N GLN A 306 36.61 -45.95 -15.89
CA GLN A 306 35.42 -46.31 -15.11
C GLN A 306 35.77 -47.46 -14.10
N PRO A 307 34.85 -48.10 -13.32
CA PRO A 307 33.49 -47.70 -12.87
C PRO A 307 33.06 -48.23 -11.44
N SER A 308 31.79 -47.94 -11.09
CA SER A 308 30.78 -48.93 -10.58
C SER A 308 30.49 -49.19 -9.08
N ALA A 309 29.27 -49.74 -8.90
CA ALA A 309 28.65 -50.44 -7.77
C ALA A 309 27.94 -49.59 -6.70
N SER A 310 26.63 -49.64 -6.39
CA SER A 310 25.47 -50.55 -6.58
C SER A 310 25.04 -51.40 -5.36
N ARG A 311 23.86 -51.10 -4.79
CA ARG A 311 22.86 -51.97 -4.11
C ARG A 311 21.85 -51.06 -3.36
N ALA A 312 20.52 -51.14 -3.37
CA ALA A 312 19.48 -52.15 -3.69
C ALA A 312 18.81 -52.83 -2.45
N SER A 313 17.48 -52.65 -2.35
CA SER A 313 16.49 -53.39 -1.51
C SER A 313 16.59 -53.19 0.03
N VAL A 314 15.55 -53.36 0.88
CA VAL A 314 14.38 -54.29 0.88
C VAL A 314 13.07 -53.61 1.39
N SER A 315 11.95 -54.33 1.29
CA SER A 315 10.51 -53.98 1.41
C SER A 315 9.88 -53.75 2.81
N ARG A 316 8.82 -52.90 2.85
CA ARG A 316 7.36 -53.18 3.09
C ARG A 316 6.96 -54.54 3.77
N PRO A 317 5.77 -54.69 4.45
CA PRO A 317 4.45 -54.20 3.97
C PRO A 317 3.31 -53.88 4.99
N SER A 318 2.15 -53.45 4.44
CA SER A 318 0.75 -53.58 4.96
C SER A 318 0.34 -52.73 6.19
N ALA A 319 -0.90 -52.24 6.39
CA ALA A 319 -2.15 -52.14 5.62
C ALA A 319 -2.86 -50.79 6.01
N SER A 320 -4.10 -50.41 5.65
CA SER A 320 -5.22 -51.08 4.97
C SER A 320 -6.15 -50.08 4.22
N ARG A 321 -7.28 -50.60 3.72
CA ARG A 321 -8.47 -49.95 3.11
C ARG A 321 -9.41 -49.37 4.21
N ARG A 322 -10.44 -48.54 3.93
CA ARG A 322 -11.34 -48.53 2.77
C ARG A 322 -12.10 -47.21 2.57
N SER A 323 -12.45 -46.91 1.32
CA SER A 323 -13.35 -45.85 0.87
C SER A 323 -14.82 -46.28 0.86
N THR A 324 -15.74 -45.32 0.98
CA THR A 324 -17.11 -45.37 0.41
C THR A 324 -17.60 -43.95 0.07
N SER A 325 -18.59 -43.85 -0.81
CA SER A 325 -18.86 -42.69 -1.67
C SER A 325 -20.09 -41.85 -1.31
N ARG A 326 -20.08 -40.62 -1.85
CA ARG A 326 -21.21 -39.73 -2.23
C ARG A 326 -22.50 -40.48 -2.65
N PRO A 327 -23.70 -39.86 -2.50
CA PRO A 327 -24.20 -38.97 -3.57
C PRO A 327 -24.99 -37.71 -3.09
N SER A 328 -25.63 -37.05 -4.05
CA SER A 328 -26.13 -35.66 -4.06
C SER A 328 -27.65 -35.52 -4.19
N SER A 329 -28.23 -34.43 -3.66
CA SER A 329 -29.50 -33.80 -4.07
C SER A 329 -29.66 -32.47 -3.31
N SER A 330 -30.46 -31.48 -3.70
CA SER A 330 -30.96 -30.99 -4.99
C SER A 330 -31.39 -29.53 -4.74
N ARG A 331 -31.35 -28.65 -5.75
CA ARG A 331 -31.80 -27.24 -5.59
C ARG A 331 -33.32 -27.16 -5.56
N ARG A 332 -33.85 -26.19 -4.80
CA ARG A 332 -35.18 -25.61 -5.01
C ARG A 332 -35.13 -24.12 -4.66
N LEU A 333 -35.79 -23.30 -5.47
CA LEU A 333 -35.99 -21.87 -5.25
C LEU A 333 -37.33 -21.69 -4.52
N VAL A 334 -37.46 -20.62 -3.74
CA VAL A 334 -38.72 -20.14 -3.14
C VAL A 334 -38.76 -18.64 -3.38
N ASP A 335 -39.89 -18.17 -3.90
CA ASP A 335 -40.18 -16.75 -4.07
C ASP A 335 -40.85 -16.23 -2.78
N GLU A 336 -40.34 -15.14 -2.21
CA GLU A 336 -40.89 -14.47 -1.02
C GLU A 336 -41.22 -13.01 -1.41
N ASP A 337 -42.50 -12.73 -1.67
CA ASP A 337 -43.06 -11.40 -1.92
C ASP A 337 -44.55 -11.41 -1.56
N SER A 338 -44.91 -11.24 -0.27
CA SER A 338 -46.21 -10.71 0.23
C SER A 338 -46.50 -11.01 1.71
N GLU A 339 -45.81 -10.39 2.69
CA GLU A 339 -46.28 -10.43 4.10
C GLU A 339 -45.83 -9.26 5.04
N GLU A 340 -45.22 -8.18 4.54
CA GLU A 340 -44.58 -7.15 5.41
C GLU A 340 -45.52 -6.12 6.10
N GLU A 341 -46.82 -6.02 5.77
CA GLU A 341 -47.68 -4.92 6.24
C GLU A 341 -48.41 -5.13 7.59
N GLN A 342 -48.07 -6.15 8.41
CA GLN A 342 -48.80 -6.42 9.67
C GLN A 342 -47.93 -6.56 10.95
N GLU A 343 -46.61 -6.55 10.88
CA GLU A 343 -45.76 -6.68 12.08
C GLU A 343 -45.37 -5.34 12.75
N GLU A 344 -45.45 -4.20 12.05
CA GLU A 344 -44.99 -2.88 12.57
C GLU A 344 -45.74 -2.42 13.83
N GLU A 345 -47.00 -2.84 14.02
CA GLU A 345 -47.84 -2.33 15.12
C GLU A 345 -47.62 -3.07 16.46
N GLN A 346 -47.07 -4.29 16.46
CA GLN A 346 -46.84 -5.06 17.70
C GLN A 346 -45.45 -4.86 18.32
N VAL A 347 -44.41 -4.58 17.52
CA VAL A 347 -43.03 -4.39 18.03
C VAL A 347 -42.92 -3.17 18.95
N ASN A 348 -43.74 -2.14 18.72
CA ASN A 348 -43.76 -0.91 19.53
C ASN A 348 -44.23 -1.09 20.99
N ALA A 349 -44.80 -2.23 21.37
CA ALA A 349 -45.32 -2.47 22.73
C ALA A 349 -44.26 -2.98 23.74
N ALA A 350 -43.10 -3.45 23.28
CA ALA A 350 -42.12 -4.16 24.12
C ALA A 350 -40.86 -3.35 24.51
N ALA A 351 -40.73 -2.10 24.04
CA ALA A 351 -39.58 -1.25 24.33
C ALA A 351 -39.54 -0.81 25.82
N GLY A 352 -38.77 -1.55 26.63
CA GLY A 352 -38.65 -1.31 28.07
C GLY A 352 -38.22 0.11 28.44
N LYS A 353 -38.91 0.70 29.43
CA LYS A 353 -38.74 2.08 29.92
C LYS A 353 -37.40 2.31 30.64
N GLY A 354 -36.28 2.31 29.92
CA GLY A 354 -34.94 2.63 30.42
C GLY A 354 -34.31 3.80 29.67
N LYS A 355 -33.77 4.80 30.40
CA LYS A 355 -33.05 5.96 29.82
C LYS A 355 -31.97 5.50 28.84
N ALA A 356 -31.79 6.22 27.74
CA ALA A 356 -30.71 5.96 26.79
C ALA A 356 -29.37 6.40 27.41
N ILE A 357 -28.40 5.51 27.56
CA ILE A 357 -27.12 5.82 28.22
C ILE A 357 -26.11 6.19 27.15
N ALA A 358 -25.87 7.49 26.97
CA ALA A 358 -24.82 7.98 26.09
C ALA A 358 -23.54 8.24 26.89
N PHE A 359 -22.42 7.72 26.39
CA PHE A 359 -21.11 7.79 27.04
C PHE A 359 -20.22 8.79 26.32
N TRP A 360 -19.95 9.91 26.98
CA TRP A 360 -18.97 10.91 26.55
C TRP A 360 -17.58 10.48 27.04
N LYS A 361 -16.80 9.85 26.15
CA LYS A 361 -15.50 9.27 26.50
C LYS A 361 -14.40 10.20 26.00
N TYR A 362 -13.61 10.78 26.89
CA TYR A 362 -12.57 11.74 26.52
C TYR A 362 -11.20 11.38 27.10
N TYR A 363 -10.16 11.89 26.44
CA TYR A 363 -8.82 12.00 27.02
C TYR A 363 -8.41 13.47 26.96
N SER A 364 -7.99 14.02 28.08
CA SER A 364 -7.51 15.41 28.19
C SER A 364 -6.17 15.42 28.91
N MET A 365 -5.17 16.06 28.31
CA MET A 365 -3.84 16.20 28.90
C MET A 365 -3.63 17.57 29.57
N TYR A 366 -4.40 18.58 29.17
CA TYR A 366 -4.26 19.98 29.61
C TYR A 366 -5.63 20.67 29.76
N GLY A 367 -6.68 19.96 30.17
CA GLY A 367 -8.03 20.52 30.42
C GLY A 367 -8.88 20.89 29.18
N HIS A 368 -8.28 21.27 28.03
CA HIS A 368 -9.02 21.75 26.85
C HIS A 368 -10.13 20.80 26.34
N VAL A 369 -9.83 19.50 26.26
CA VAL A 369 -10.81 18.49 25.80
C VAL A 369 -11.84 18.17 26.87
N GLU A 370 -11.46 18.27 28.16
CA GLU A 370 -12.35 18.08 29.30
C GLU A 370 -13.43 19.17 29.35
N LYS A 371 -13.05 20.44 29.15
CA LYS A 371 -14.00 21.57 29.02
C LYS A 371 -14.99 21.39 27.87
N LEU A 372 -14.52 20.95 26.69
CA LEU A 372 -15.44 20.59 25.62
C LEU A 372 -16.36 19.43 26.05
N ALA A 373 -15.81 18.37 26.63
CA ALA A 373 -16.59 17.20 27.06
C ALA A 373 -17.70 17.55 28.06
N GLU A 374 -17.46 18.49 28.98
CA GLU A 374 -18.47 19.03 29.91
C GLU A 374 -19.62 19.74 29.19
N GLU A 375 -19.35 20.57 28.17
CA GLU A 375 -20.41 21.22 27.39
C GLU A 375 -21.17 20.24 26.50
N ILE A 376 -20.48 19.29 25.86
CA ILE A 376 -21.15 18.24 25.06
C ILE A 376 -22.03 17.37 26.00
N LYS A 377 -21.60 17.10 27.23
CA LYS A 377 -22.43 16.43 28.27
C LYS A 377 -23.67 17.26 28.61
N LYS A 378 -23.54 18.58 28.84
CA LYS A 378 -24.70 19.47 29.09
C LYS A 378 -25.67 19.47 27.90
N GLY A 379 -25.15 19.53 26.69
CA GLY A 379 -25.92 19.44 25.45
C GLY A 379 -26.73 18.15 25.35
N GLY A 380 -26.10 17.00 25.60
CA GLY A 380 -26.78 15.70 25.58
C GLY A 380 -27.77 15.51 26.73
N ALA A 381 -27.43 16.00 27.93
CA ALA A 381 -28.32 15.97 29.10
C ALA A 381 -29.56 16.88 28.95
N SER A 382 -29.55 17.82 27.99
CA SER A 382 -30.74 18.63 27.66
C SER A 382 -31.82 17.88 26.86
N VAL A 383 -31.57 16.60 26.52
CA VAL A 383 -32.51 15.76 25.74
C VAL A 383 -33.23 14.77 26.66
N ASP A 384 -34.56 14.92 26.76
CA ASP A 384 -35.39 14.09 27.62
C ASP A 384 -35.22 12.59 27.37
N GLY A 385 -34.97 11.85 28.46
CA GLY A 385 -34.77 10.40 28.42
C GLY A 385 -33.36 9.94 28.05
N VAL A 386 -32.39 10.85 27.92
CA VAL A 386 -30.96 10.53 27.76
C VAL A 386 -30.23 10.75 29.09
N GLU A 387 -29.36 9.81 29.46
CA GLU A 387 -28.47 9.87 30.61
C GLU A 387 -27.03 10.11 30.15
N ALA A 388 -26.39 11.15 30.68
CA ALA A 388 -25.08 11.62 30.20
C ALA A 388 -23.95 11.38 31.21
N LYS A 389 -23.06 10.44 30.86
CA LYS A 389 -21.88 10.07 31.68
C LYS A 389 -20.58 10.48 30.99
N LEU A 390 -19.68 11.08 31.75
CA LEU A 390 -18.31 11.37 31.33
C LEU A 390 -17.37 10.28 31.84
N TRP A 391 -16.39 9.92 31.00
CA TRP A 391 -15.39 8.91 31.31
C TRP A 391 -14.03 9.27 30.73
N GLN A 392 -12.94 8.93 31.45
CA GLN A 392 -11.57 9.10 30.99
C GLN A 392 -10.97 7.80 30.45
N VAL A 393 -10.19 7.92 29.37
CA VAL A 393 -9.34 6.82 28.88
C VAL A 393 -8.09 6.70 29.77
N PRO A 394 -7.59 5.46 30.06
CA PRO A 394 -6.37 5.26 30.85
C PRO A 394 -5.16 6.07 30.37
N LYS A 395 -4.44 6.71 31.32
CA LYS A 395 -3.18 7.40 31.03
C LYS A 395 -2.08 6.37 30.76
N THR A 396 -1.27 6.59 29.71
CA THR A 396 -0.15 5.69 29.33
C THR A 396 1.22 6.15 29.80
N LEU A 397 1.33 7.35 30.41
CA LEU A 397 2.58 7.91 30.91
C LEU A 397 2.67 7.69 32.43
N HIS A 398 3.85 7.32 32.93
CA HIS A 398 4.13 7.25 34.37
C HIS A 398 3.98 8.62 35.04
N GLU A 399 3.62 8.62 36.32
CA GLU A 399 3.35 9.85 37.10
C GLU A 399 4.57 10.77 37.15
N ASP A 400 5.80 10.23 37.25
CA ASP A 400 7.06 10.98 37.18
C ASP A 400 7.20 11.82 35.89
N VAL A 401 6.69 11.31 34.77
CA VAL A 401 6.72 11.99 33.47
C VAL A 401 5.62 13.04 33.42
N LEU A 402 4.43 12.74 33.95
CA LEU A 402 3.32 13.70 34.04
C LEU A 402 3.68 14.92 34.91
N GLY A 403 4.35 14.69 36.04
CA GLY A 403 4.86 15.76 36.90
C GLY A 403 5.89 16.65 36.20
N LYS A 404 6.83 16.05 35.45
CA LYS A 404 7.83 16.79 34.64
C LYS A 404 7.22 17.55 33.46
N MET A 405 6.04 17.16 32.98
CA MET A 405 5.32 17.82 31.88
C MET A 405 4.32 18.90 32.36
N SER A 406 4.31 19.23 33.65
CA SER A 406 3.34 20.14 34.28
C SER A 406 1.89 19.81 33.91
N ALA A 407 1.58 18.51 33.83
CA ALA A 407 0.21 18.07 33.56
C ALA A 407 -0.72 18.46 34.73
N PRO A 408 -2.00 18.82 34.47
CA PRO A 408 -2.95 19.11 35.54
C PRO A 408 -3.15 17.93 36.49
N PRO A 409 -3.69 18.19 37.70
CA PRO A 409 -4.09 17.15 38.65
C PRO A 409 -4.97 16.08 38.01
N LYS A 410 -5.03 14.91 38.67
CA LYS A 410 -5.94 13.83 38.26
C LYS A 410 -7.38 14.30 38.47
N SER A 411 -8.19 14.25 37.40
CA SER A 411 -9.62 14.55 37.45
C SER A 411 -10.38 13.45 38.18
N ASP A 412 -11.52 13.81 38.79
CA ASP A 412 -12.40 12.88 39.50
C ASP A 412 -13.27 12.03 38.56
N VAL A 413 -13.22 12.29 37.25
CA VAL A 413 -13.96 11.52 36.25
C VAL A 413 -13.44 10.07 36.16
N PRO A 414 -14.30 9.04 36.27
CA PRO A 414 -13.87 7.65 36.33
C PRO A 414 -13.18 7.20 35.04
N VAL A 415 -12.20 6.29 35.21
CA VAL A 415 -11.45 5.70 34.10
C VAL A 415 -12.22 4.50 33.55
N ILE A 416 -12.43 4.47 32.23
CA ILE A 416 -13.18 3.42 31.56
C ILE A 416 -12.31 2.26 31.07
N THR A 417 -12.79 1.04 31.26
CA THR A 417 -12.26 -0.16 30.63
C THR A 417 -12.85 -0.33 29.22
N PRO A 418 -12.23 -1.18 28.36
CA PRO A 418 -12.76 -1.45 27.04
C PRO A 418 -14.17 -2.05 27.08
N ASN A 419 -14.42 -3.03 27.97
CA ASN A 419 -15.68 -3.78 28.01
C ASN A 419 -16.89 -2.89 28.29
N GLU A 420 -16.75 -1.86 29.13
CA GLU A 420 -17.80 -0.84 29.40
C GLU A 420 -18.12 0.06 28.18
N LEU A 421 -17.59 -0.24 26.98
CA LEU A 421 -18.15 0.26 25.71
C LEU A 421 -19.47 -0.43 25.36
N SER A 422 -19.67 -1.71 25.70
CA SER A 422 -20.88 -2.44 25.30
C SER A 422 -22.16 -1.94 25.98
N GLU A 423 -22.04 -1.33 27.16
CA GLU A 423 -23.16 -0.80 27.97
C GLU A 423 -23.77 0.50 27.44
N ALA A 424 -23.13 1.15 26.47
CA ALA A 424 -23.57 2.42 25.91
C ALA A 424 -24.59 2.23 24.77
N ASP A 425 -25.58 3.13 24.69
CA ASP A 425 -26.47 3.27 23.53
C ASP A 425 -25.86 4.20 22.44
N GLY A 426 -24.83 4.98 22.79
CA GLY A 426 -24.11 5.85 21.86
C GLY A 426 -22.90 6.55 22.49
N PHE A 427 -22.03 7.08 21.65
CA PHE A 427 -20.73 7.63 22.05
C PHE A 427 -20.46 9.03 21.48
N ILE A 428 -19.71 9.84 22.21
CA ILE A 428 -18.96 10.95 21.61
C ILE A 428 -17.53 10.91 22.15
N PHE A 429 -16.56 10.75 21.25
CA PHE A 429 -15.15 10.47 21.57
C PHE A 429 -14.28 11.73 21.47
N GLY A 430 -13.60 12.09 22.57
CA GLY A 430 -12.83 13.33 22.69
C GLY A 430 -11.33 13.11 22.87
N PHE A 431 -10.47 13.74 22.06
CA PHE A 431 -9.01 13.63 22.23
C PHE A 431 -8.23 14.83 21.67
N PRO A 432 -7.07 15.19 22.25
CA PRO A 432 -6.18 16.18 21.64
C PRO A 432 -5.48 15.56 20.43
N THR A 433 -5.25 16.37 19.40
CA THR A 433 -4.48 15.94 18.22
C THR A 433 -3.04 15.60 18.60
N ARG A 434 -2.48 14.62 17.89
CA ARG A 434 -1.04 14.41 17.76
C ARG A 434 -0.75 14.30 16.27
N PHE A 435 -0.31 15.41 15.68
CA PHE A 435 0.05 15.54 14.27
C PHE A 435 -1.06 15.11 13.28
N GLY A 436 -2.31 15.51 13.54
CA GLY A 436 -3.44 15.17 12.68
C GLY A 436 -4.04 13.77 12.93
N MET A 437 -3.69 13.14 14.06
CA MET A 437 -4.25 11.87 14.51
C MET A 437 -4.75 11.97 15.96
N MET A 438 -5.52 10.99 16.41
CA MET A 438 -5.86 10.85 17.83
C MET A 438 -4.62 10.63 18.72
N SER A 439 -4.70 11.05 19.99
CA SER A 439 -3.65 10.80 20.98
C SER A 439 -3.34 9.30 21.16
N ALA A 440 -2.08 8.98 21.48
CA ALA A 440 -1.63 7.59 21.65
C ALA A 440 -2.39 6.83 22.76
N GLN A 441 -2.86 7.53 23.80
CA GLN A 441 -3.72 7.01 24.85
C GLN A 441 -5.04 6.48 24.28
N PHE A 442 -5.70 7.31 23.46
CA PHE A 442 -6.95 6.95 22.79
C PHE A 442 -6.76 5.82 21.77
N LYS A 443 -5.64 5.83 21.04
CA LYS A 443 -5.33 4.76 20.09
C LYS A 443 -5.06 3.43 20.79
N ALA A 444 -4.32 3.42 21.90
CA ALA A 444 -4.09 2.23 22.71
C ALA A 444 -5.39 1.67 23.31
N PHE A 445 -6.33 2.55 23.68
CA PHE A 445 -7.66 2.15 24.13
C PHE A 445 -8.44 1.44 23.02
N PHE A 446 -8.53 2.02 21.81
CA PHE A 446 -9.12 1.32 20.65
C PHE A 446 -8.35 0.04 20.29
N ASP A 447 -7.03 -0.02 20.41
CA ASP A 447 -6.28 -1.26 20.14
C ASP A 447 -6.60 -2.39 21.15
N SER A 448 -7.10 -2.05 22.34
CA SER A 448 -7.58 -3.01 23.34
C SER A 448 -9.03 -3.48 23.15
N THR A 449 -9.80 -2.92 22.20
CA THR A 449 -11.21 -3.31 21.93
C THR A 449 -11.36 -4.49 20.96
N GLY A 450 -10.27 -5.17 20.57
CA GLY A 450 -10.28 -6.27 19.60
C GLY A 450 -11.23 -7.43 19.95
N GLY A 451 -11.52 -7.66 21.24
CA GLY A 451 -12.55 -8.60 21.68
C GLY A 451 -13.96 -8.15 21.29
N LEU A 452 -14.32 -6.89 21.60
CA LEU A 452 -15.60 -6.28 21.23
C LEU A 452 -15.79 -6.23 19.72
N TRP A 453 -14.73 -5.87 18.98
CA TRP A 453 -14.68 -5.90 17.52
C TRP A 453 -15.03 -7.29 16.98
N ARG A 454 -14.38 -8.35 17.49
CA ARG A 454 -14.63 -9.72 17.04
C ARG A 454 -16.08 -10.15 17.26
N THR A 455 -16.72 -9.68 18.33
CA THR A 455 -18.13 -9.95 18.65
C THR A 455 -19.11 -8.90 18.11
N GLN A 456 -18.64 -7.90 17.35
CA GLN A 456 -19.44 -6.81 16.80
C GLN A 456 -20.32 -6.04 17.82
N GLN A 457 -19.95 -6.04 19.11
CA GLN A 457 -20.76 -5.45 20.22
C GLN A 457 -20.98 -3.93 20.14
N LEU A 458 -20.31 -3.26 19.20
CA LEU A 458 -20.38 -1.81 18.98
C LEU A 458 -20.98 -1.45 17.61
N ALA A 459 -21.40 -2.45 16.82
CA ALA A 459 -22.06 -2.24 15.54
C ALA A 459 -23.41 -1.53 15.72
N GLY A 460 -23.83 -0.74 14.74
CA GLY A 460 -25.09 0.03 14.77
C GLY A 460 -25.10 1.21 15.75
N LYS A 461 -24.18 1.27 16.73
CA LYS A 461 -24.16 2.31 17.75
C LYS A 461 -23.68 3.66 17.17
N PRO A 462 -24.41 4.77 17.39
CA PRO A 462 -23.99 6.08 16.91
C PRO A 462 -22.76 6.62 17.66
N ALA A 463 -21.84 7.24 16.93
CA ALA A 463 -20.58 7.76 17.45
C ALA A 463 -20.21 9.13 16.84
N GLY A 464 -20.01 10.13 17.69
CA GLY A 464 -19.42 11.42 17.33
C GLY A 464 -17.95 11.54 17.73
N ILE A 465 -17.26 12.56 17.21
CA ILE A 465 -15.85 12.87 17.53
C ILE A 465 -15.72 14.37 17.87
N PHE A 466 -14.86 14.72 18.83
CA PHE A 466 -14.44 16.09 19.13
C PHE A 466 -12.97 16.15 19.56
N TYR A 467 -12.32 17.32 19.44
CA TYR A 467 -10.86 17.38 19.56
C TYR A 467 -10.30 18.76 19.89
N SER A 468 -9.02 18.79 20.24
CA SER A 468 -8.26 20.02 20.49
C SER A 468 -6.96 20.03 19.69
N THR A 469 -6.62 21.15 19.04
CA THR A 469 -5.36 21.32 18.29
C THR A 469 -4.56 22.51 18.82
N GLY A 470 -3.26 22.55 18.52
CA GLY A 470 -2.43 23.73 18.83
C GLY A 470 -2.75 24.92 17.91
N SER A 471 -2.79 24.70 16.59
CA SER A 471 -2.91 25.76 15.59
C SER A 471 -4.04 25.53 14.58
N GLN A 472 -4.37 26.58 13.82
CA GLN A 472 -5.46 26.62 12.83
C GLN A 472 -5.34 25.51 11.77
N GLY A 473 -4.22 25.48 11.03
CA GLY A 473 -3.92 24.37 10.11
C GLY A 473 -3.48 23.06 10.79
N GLY A 474 -3.41 23.03 12.13
CA GLY A 474 -2.80 21.96 12.93
C GLY A 474 -3.66 20.71 13.08
N GLY A 475 -4.25 20.22 11.99
CA GLY A 475 -5.02 18.97 11.96
C GLY A 475 -6.45 19.06 12.49
N GLN A 476 -7.10 20.22 12.39
CA GLN A 476 -8.51 20.40 12.77
C GLN A 476 -9.50 19.52 11.98
N GLU A 477 -9.13 19.01 10.81
CA GLU A 477 -9.97 18.06 10.06
C GLU A 477 -9.37 16.65 10.05
N THR A 478 -8.07 16.54 9.80
CA THR A 478 -7.38 15.24 9.71
C THR A 478 -7.46 14.41 10.98
N THR A 479 -7.51 15.05 12.16
CA THR A 479 -7.70 14.37 13.45
C THR A 479 -9.03 13.62 13.53
N ALA A 480 -10.09 14.15 12.90
CA ALA A 480 -11.37 13.46 12.78
C ALA A 480 -11.34 12.42 11.66
N LEU A 481 -10.89 12.80 10.46
CA LEU A 481 -10.81 11.91 9.28
C LEU A 481 -10.05 10.60 9.57
N THR A 482 -8.90 10.69 10.24
CA THR A 482 -8.11 9.50 10.62
C THR A 482 -8.79 8.68 11.72
N ALA A 483 -9.54 9.30 12.63
CA ALA A 483 -10.22 8.62 13.72
C ALA A 483 -11.53 7.93 13.30
N ILE A 484 -12.26 8.44 12.30
CA ILE A 484 -13.46 7.81 11.74
C ILE A 484 -13.19 6.34 11.34
N THR A 485 -11.98 6.03 10.86
CA THR A 485 -11.56 4.65 10.53
C THR A 485 -11.80 3.66 11.67
N GLN A 486 -11.58 4.06 12.92
CA GLN A 486 -11.76 3.17 14.07
C GLN A 486 -13.25 2.91 14.36
N LEU A 487 -14.11 3.90 14.12
CA LEU A 487 -15.56 3.78 14.26
C LEU A 487 -16.14 2.83 13.21
N VAL A 488 -15.75 3.03 11.94
CA VAL A 488 -16.21 2.23 10.80
C VAL A 488 -15.76 0.77 10.94
N HIS A 489 -14.53 0.50 11.38
CA HIS A 489 -14.07 -0.86 11.63
C HIS A 489 -14.86 -1.59 12.73
N HIS A 490 -15.45 -0.85 13.68
CA HIS A 490 -16.34 -1.38 14.72
C HIS A 490 -17.81 -1.50 14.30
N GLY A 491 -18.18 -1.07 13.08
CA GLY A 491 -19.56 -1.01 12.62
C GLY A 491 -20.38 0.12 13.24
N MET A 492 -19.73 1.09 13.91
CA MET A 492 -20.42 2.25 14.50
C MET A 492 -20.91 3.21 13.42
N ILE A 493 -22.06 3.85 13.66
CA ILE A 493 -22.62 4.89 12.78
C ILE A 493 -21.96 6.23 13.13
N PHE A 494 -21.04 6.70 12.30
CA PHE A 494 -20.43 8.02 12.51
C PHE A 494 -21.45 9.14 12.29
N LEU A 495 -21.64 9.99 13.30
CA LEU A 495 -22.50 11.16 13.25
C LEU A 495 -21.66 12.46 13.21
N PRO A 496 -21.48 13.08 12.05
CA PRO A 496 -20.90 14.42 11.93
C PRO A 496 -21.87 15.49 12.47
N ILE A 497 -21.36 16.68 12.79
CA ILE A 497 -22.24 17.83 13.08
C ILE A 497 -22.76 18.50 11.79
N GLY A 498 -22.07 18.31 10.67
CA GLY A 498 -22.36 18.99 9.41
C GLY A 498 -22.34 20.50 9.59
N TYR A 499 -23.26 21.20 8.92
CA TYR A 499 -23.48 22.64 9.11
C TYR A 499 -24.67 22.94 10.05
N THR A 500 -25.12 21.96 10.86
CA THR A 500 -26.35 22.08 11.66
C THR A 500 -26.25 23.09 12.82
N PHE A 501 -25.04 23.53 13.18
CA PHE A 501 -24.81 24.64 14.12
C PHE A 501 -25.04 26.04 13.49
N GLY A 502 -25.50 26.10 12.23
CA GLY A 502 -26.00 27.33 11.61
C GLY A 502 -24.93 28.41 11.43
N ALA A 503 -25.26 29.66 11.75
CA ALA A 503 -24.39 30.82 11.55
C ALA A 503 -22.99 30.66 12.20
N GLY A 504 -22.90 29.99 13.36
CA GLY A 504 -21.62 29.72 14.04
C GLY A 504 -20.66 28.82 13.25
N MET A 505 -21.13 28.12 12.20
CA MET A 505 -20.26 27.42 11.26
C MET A 505 -19.61 28.36 10.24
N PHE A 506 -20.29 29.44 9.86
CA PHE A 506 -19.88 30.43 8.86
C PHE A 506 -19.19 31.68 9.45
N GLU A 507 -18.99 31.74 10.76
CA GLU A 507 -18.17 32.77 11.43
C GLU A 507 -16.72 32.73 10.90
N MET A 508 -16.22 33.89 10.47
CA MET A 508 -14.92 34.08 9.80
C MET A 508 -14.07 35.20 10.41
N GLU A 509 -14.64 36.06 11.26
CA GLU A 509 -13.91 37.14 11.93
C GLU A 509 -13.15 36.63 13.16
N LYS A 510 -13.72 35.64 13.86
CA LYS A 510 -13.17 35.07 15.09
C LYS A 510 -12.53 33.70 14.84
N VAL A 511 -11.27 33.55 15.27
CA VAL A 511 -10.54 32.28 15.21
C VAL A 511 -11.20 31.24 16.12
N LYS A 512 -11.89 30.26 15.51
CA LYS A 512 -12.61 29.16 16.15
C LYS A 512 -12.17 27.79 15.62
N GLY A 513 -12.06 26.81 16.52
CA GLY A 513 -11.89 25.41 16.16
C GLY A 513 -13.18 24.74 15.70
N GLY A 514 -13.07 23.44 15.43
CA GLY A 514 -14.17 22.59 14.99
C GLY A 514 -14.40 22.65 13.48
N SER A 515 -15.10 21.63 12.99
CA SER A 515 -15.35 21.41 11.55
C SER A 515 -16.68 20.68 11.37
N PRO A 516 -17.18 20.47 10.14
CA PRO A 516 -18.35 19.62 9.90
C PRO A 516 -18.23 18.20 10.48
N TYR A 517 -17.01 17.69 10.71
CA TYR A 517 -16.77 16.37 11.31
C TYR A 517 -16.98 16.33 12.83
N GLY A 518 -16.99 17.47 13.53
CA GLY A 518 -17.11 17.53 14.99
C GLY A 518 -16.70 18.86 15.61
N ALA A 519 -17.11 19.11 16.86
CA ALA A 519 -16.70 20.28 17.59
C ALA A 519 -15.20 20.24 17.93
N GLY A 520 -14.57 21.41 18.02
CA GLY A 520 -13.15 21.47 18.34
C GLY A 520 -12.68 22.82 18.85
N THR A 521 -11.47 22.84 19.42
CA THR A 521 -10.89 24.04 20.06
C THR A 521 -9.40 24.19 19.76
N TYR A 522 -8.92 25.44 19.75
CA TYR A 522 -7.49 25.75 19.73
C TYR A 522 -6.93 25.96 21.13
N ALA A 523 -5.89 25.22 21.47
CA ALA A 523 -5.10 25.40 22.69
C ALA A 523 -3.94 26.40 22.54
N ALA A 524 -3.59 26.79 21.30
CA ALA A 524 -2.37 27.59 21.00
C ALA A 524 -1.09 26.91 21.55
N ASP A 525 -0.35 27.62 22.40
CA ASP A 525 0.80 27.15 23.18
C ASP A 525 0.41 26.33 24.44
N GLY A 526 -0.89 26.17 24.69
CA GLY A 526 -1.47 25.59 25.89
C GLY A 526 -2.20 26.60 26.78
N SER A 527 -2.08 27.90 26.51
CA SER A 527 -2.75 28.96 27.29
C SER A 527 -4.19 29.24 26.84
N ARG A 528 -4.47 29.17 25.52
CA ARG A 528 -5.78 29.54 24.96
C ARG A 528 -6.86 28.55 25.40
N GLN A 529 -7.84 29.05 26.14
CA GLN A 529 -9.01 28.28 26.53
C GLN A 529 -10.06 28.22 25.42
N PRO A 530 -10.97 27.24 25.42
CA PRO A 530 -12.07 27.19 24.47
C PRO A 530 -12.89 28.47 24.49
N SER A 531 -13.19 29.03 23.32
CA SER A 531 -14.03 30.22 23.21
C SER A 531 -15.50 29.89 23.40
N GLU A 532 -16.32 30.90 23.72
CA GLU A 532 -17.78 30.75 23.86
C GLU A 532 -18.40 30.05 22.64
N LEU A 533 -18.03 30.46 21.43
CA LEU A 533 -18.50 29.84 20.18
C LEU A 533 -18.06 28.38 19.99
N GLU A 534 -16.88 28.00 20.47
CA GLU A 534 -16.42 26.59 20.47
C GLU A 534 -17.18 25.75 21.49
N LEU A 535 -17.53 26.34 22.64
CA LEU A 535 -18.34 25.73 23.70
C LEU A 535 -19.81 25.57 23.27
N GLU A 536 -20.39 26.56 22.59
CA GLU A 536 -21.72 26.48 21.97
C GLU A 536 -21.79 25.37 20.91
N GLN A 537 -20.77 25.26 20.04
CA GLN A 537 -20.69 24.20 19.04
C GLN A 537 -20.61 22.81 19.71
N ALA A 538 -19.89 22.71 20.83
CA ALA A 538 -19.78 21.50 21.64
C ALA A 538 -21.13 21.12 22.28
N PHE A 539 -21.81 22.07 22.91
CA PHE A 539 -23.18 21.90 23.41
C PHE A 539 -24.14 21.43 22.31
N HIS A 540 -24.07 22.05 21.13
CA HIS A 540 -24.86 21.67 19.97
C HIS A 540 -24.57 20.23 19.51
N GLN A 541 -23.31 19.80 19.44
CA GLN A 541 -22.95 18.43 19.09
C GLN A 541 -23.57 17.40 20.05
N GLY A 542 -23.56 17.68 21.36
CA GLY A 542 -24.18 16.83 22.36
C GLY A 542 -25.69 16.72 22.18
N LYS A 543 -26.35 17.86 21.97
CA LYS A 543 -27.79 17.95 21.71
C LYS A 543 -28.21 17.33 20.38
N HIS A 544 -27.33 17.30 19.39
CA HIS A 544 -27.58 16.73 18.06
C HIS A 544 -27.50 15.19 18.05
N ILE A 545 -26.53 14.61 18.75
CA ILE A 545 -26.29 13.15 18.74
C ILE A 545 -27.18 12.40 19.74
N ALA A 546 -27.49 13.00 20.90
CA ALA A 546 -28.29 12.36 21.94
C ALA A 546 -29.69 11.87 21.47
N PRO A 547 -30.47 12.59 20.64
CA PRO A 547 -31.73 12.09 20.10
C PRO A 547 -31.57 10.91 19.14
N VAL A 548 -30.44 10.82 18.42
CA VAL A 548 -30.17 9.70 17.50
C VAL A 548 -29.83 8.44 18.30
N ALA A 549 -28.99 8.55 19.33
CA ALA A 549 -28.74 7.46 20.28
C ALA A 549 -30.02 6.98 20.96
N LYS A 550 -30.92 7.90 21.34
CA LYS A 550 -32.24 7.54 21.89
C LYS A 550 -33.12 6.78 20.89
N LYS A 551 -33.11 7.14 19.60
CA LYS A 551 -33.91 6.49 18.54
C LYS A 551 -33.38 5.11 18.13
N LEU A 552 -32.06 4.92 18.10
CA LEU A 552 -31.42 3.65 17.70
C LEU A 552 -31.34 2.64 18.84
N LYS A 553 -31.72 3.02 20.07
CA LYS A 553 -31.73 2.13 21.23
C LYS A 553 -32.67 0.94 20.99
N GLY A 554 -32.12 -0.27 21.03
CA GLY A 554 -32.85 -1.53 20.83
C GLY A 554 -32.98 -1.97 19.37
N VAL A 555 -32.43 -1.20 18.41
CA VAL A 555 -32.32 -1.58 16.98
C VAL A 555 -30.94 -2.19 16.66
N ALA A 556 -29.95 -1.96 17.53
CA ALA A 556 -28.55 -2.38 17.39
C ALA A 556 -28.15 -3.43 18.44
#